data_AF-A0A2E1VH12-F1
#
_entry.id   AF-A0A2E1VH12-F1
#
_cell.length_a   1.000
_cell.length_b   1.000
_cell.length_c   1.000
_cell.angle_alpha   90.00
_cell.angle_beta   90.00
_cell.angle_gamma   90.00
#
_symmetry.space_group_name_H-M   'P 1'
#
loop_
_entity.id
_entity.type
_entity.pdbx_description
1 polymer ?
#
loop_
_entity_poly.entity_id
_entity_poly.type
_entity_poly.pdbx_seq_one_letter_code
_entity_poly.pdbx_strand_id
1 'polypeptide(L)'
;MRVNVPLILALPVALSVAFLSIQSLATDHRHTTNHQHQPMQFKPVETDGLTLSNFRARASIGRTQNSGAYGEILSTTSDRLIRASSSVANTVELHEHVNDNGVMRMREVEDGFLIRPNESLVMKPGGYHIMLIGLHERLKANTSIDLSLKFESGRTVDLLIPIVSIKKMHH
;
A
#
# COMPACT_ATOMS: atom_id res chain seq x y z
N MET A 1 2.33 -11.86 71.42
CA MET A 1 1.19 -12.21 70.55
C MET A 1 1.47 -13.56 69.93
N ARG A 2 0.57 -14.52 70.11
CA ARG A 2 0.65 -15.90 69.63
C ARG A 2 0.39 -15.95 68.13
N VAL A 3 1.12 -16.78 67.36
CA VAL A 3 0.59 -18.02 66.71
C VAL A 3 1.68 -18.75 65.93
N ASN A 4 1.89 -20.02 66.29
CA ASN A 4 2.44 -21.08 65.44
C ASN A 4 1.31 -21.60 64.53
N VAL A 5 1.59 -21.89 63.25
CA VAL A 5 1.04 -23.07 62.52
C VAL A 5 2.08 -23.49 61.44
N PRO A 6 2.39 -24.79 61.29
CA PRO A 6 3.44 -25.33 60.38
C PRO A 6 2.85 -25.85 59.04
N LEU A 7 3.67 -26.62 58.29
CA LEU A 7 3.23 -27.64 57.30
C LEU A 7 2.94 -27.03 55.88
N ILE A 8 3.27 -27.60 54.71
CA ILE A 8 3.34 -28.98 54.19
C ILE A 8 4.26 -28.98 52.94
N LEU A 9 5.08 -30.03 52.81
CA LEU A 9 5.70 -30.54 51.57
C LEU A 9 4.63 -30.84 50.49
N ALA A 10 4.79 -30.34 49.26
CA ALA A 10 4.15 -30.97 48.10
C ALA A 10 4.97 -30.74 46.82
N LEU A 11 5.75 -31.74 46.43
CA LEU A 11 6.10 -32.01 45.04
C LEU A 11 4.84 -32.53 44.32
N PRO A 12 4.72 -32.31 43.01
CA PRO A 12 4.86 -33.48 42.16
C PRO A 12 5.72 -33.24 40.92
N VAL A 13 6.56 -34.25 40.69
CA VAL A 13 7.13 -34.67 39.42
C VAL A 13 6.02 -34.83 38.38
N ALA A 14 6.13 -34.15 37.24
CA ALA A 14 5.45 -34.52 36.00
C ALA A 14 6.54 -34.62 34.93
N LEU A 15 7.22 -35.77 34.84
CA LEU A 15 6.89 -36.91 33.99
C LEU A 15 6.68 -36.52 32.52
N SER A 16 7.72 -36.83 31.75
CA SER A 16 7.85 -36.77 30.31
C SER A 16 6.68 -37.45 29.56
N VAL A 17 6.22 -36.82 28.48
CA VAL A 17 5.74 -37.55 27.30
C VAL A 17 6.35 -36.91 26.08
N ALA A 18 7.36 -37.58 25.54
CA ALA A 18 7.89 -37.31 24.21
C ALA A 18 6.83 -37.71 23.18
N PHE A 19 6.32 -36.74 22.42
CA PHE A 19 5.61 -37.04 21.18
C PHE A 19 6.65 -37.19 20.06
N LEU A 20 7.06 -38.45 19.85
CA LEU A 20 7.61 -38.90 18.57
C LEU A 20 6.47 -39.05 17.56
N SER A 21 6.84 -39.13 16.28
CA SER A 21 6.04 -39.53 15.10
C SER A 21 5.33 -38.35 14.41
N ILE A 22 5.46 -38.08 13.11
CA ILE A 22 5.88 -38.89 11.96
C ILE A 22 6.56 -37.96 10.94
N GLN A 23 7.72 -38.36 10.42
CA GLN A 23 8.29 -37.77 9.20
C GLN A 23 7.40 -38.15 8.02
N SER A 24 6.78 -37.16 7.38
CA SER A 24 6.15 -37.36 6.07
C SER A 24 7.18 -37.03 5.00
N LEU A 25 7.82 -38.06 4.47
CA LEU A 25 8.67 -38.00 3.28
C LEU A 25 7.74 -38.10 2.07
N ALA A 26 7.31 -36.95 1.55
CA ALA A 26 6.65 -36.88 0.25
C ALA A 26 7.65 -36.31 -0.76
N THR A 27 8.27 -37.22 -1.52
CA THR A 27 9.00 -36.87 -2.74
C THR A 27 7.95 -36.49 -3.78
N ASP A 28 7.79 -35.20 -4.03
CA ASP A 28 7.10 -34.72 -5.23
C ASP A 28 7.99 -33.69 -5.92
N HIS A 29 8.32 -33.97 -7.17
CA HIS A 29 9.17 -33.13 -8.00
C HIS A 29 8.47 -31.81 -8.27
N ARG A 30 8.80 -30.78 -7.50
CA ARG A 30 8.43 -29.39 -7.80
C ARG A 30 9.66 -28.51 -7.75
N HIS A 31 9.91 -27.87 -8.90
CA HIS A 31 10.88 -26.81 -9.11
C HIS A 31 10.96 -25.87 -7.91
N THR A 32 12.12 -25.85 -7.25
CA THR A 32 12.51 -24.83 -6.30
C THR A 32 12.79 -23.53 -7.05
N THR A 33 11.77 -22.68 -7.16
CA THR A 33 12.00 -21.23 -7.22
C THR A 33 11.16 -20.59 -6.14
N ASN A 34 11.60 -20.77 -4.90
CA ASN A 34 11.14 -19.98 -3.78
C ASN A 34 11.76 -18.59 -3.90
N HIS A 35 11.27 -17.80 -4.86
CA HIS A 35 11.48 -16.36 -4.85
C HIS A 35 10.43 -15.77 -3.93
N GLN A 36 10.70 -15.80 -2.62
CA GLN A 36 10.08 -14.86 -1.69
C GLN A 36 10.57 -13.44 -2.03
N HIS A 37 10.07 -12.87 -3.11
CA HIS A 37 9.96 -11.43 -3.19
C HIS A 37 8.79 -11.10 -2.28
N GLN A 38 9.04 -10.74 -1.02
CA GLN A 38 8.08 -9.89 -0.33
C GLN A 38 8.00 -8.62 -1.18
N PRO A 39 6.90 -8.34 -1.91
CA PRO A 39 6.78 -7.05 -2.58
C PRO A 39 6.91 -6.01 -1.49
N MET A 40 7.75 -4.99 -1.68
CA MET A 40 7.85 -3.89 -0.72
C MET A 40 6.44 -3.36 -0.49
N GLN A 41 5.90 -3.67 0.68
CA GLN A 41 4.50 -3.48 0.98
C GLN A 41 4.37 -2.10 1.59
N PHE A 42 3.52 -1.27 0.99
CA PHE A 42 3.19 0.01 1.58
C PHE A 42 2.55 -0.21 2.95
N LYS A 43 3.09 0.46 3.97
CA LYS A 43 2.50 0.46 5.31
C LYS A 43 1.36 1.48 5.34
N PRO A 44 0.12 1.09 5.72
CA PRO A 44 -0.97 2.04 5.87
C PRO A 44 -0.60 3.18 6.82
N VAL A 45 -1.05 4.38 6.47
CA VAL A 45 -0.91 5.59 7.30
C VAL A 45 -2.28 5.95 7.84
N GLU A 46 -2.38 6.07 9.15
CA GLU A 46 -3.60 6.45 9.87
C GLU A 46 -3.32 7.72 10.67
N THR A 47 -4.10 8.78 10.42
CA THR A 47 -3.94 10.07 11.10
C THR A 47 -5.28 10.80 11.12
N ASP A 48 -5.73 11.24 12.29
CA ASP A 48 -6.91 12.10 12.46
C ASP A 48 -8.14 11.68 11.63
N GLY A 49 -8.47 10.39 11.68
CA GLY A 49 -9.60 9.82 10.96
C GLY A 49 -9.44 9.79 9.43
N LEU A 50 -8.21 9.88 8.93
CA LEU A 50 -7.79 9.65 7.55
C LEU A 50 -6.93 8.39 7.50
N THR A 51 -7.27 7.46 6.61
CA THR A 51 -6.53 6.23 6.37
C THR A 51 -6.09 6.19 4.92
N LEU A 52 -4.79 6.03 4.71
CA LEU A 52 -4.18 5.87 3.39
C LEU A 52 -3.62 4.45 3.30
N SER A 53 -4.01 3.71 2.28
CA SER A 53 -3.63 2.30 2.13
C SER A 53 -3.30 1.96 0.69
N ASN A 54 -2.60 0.84 0.51
CA ASN A 54 -2.30 0.25 -0.80
C ASN A 54 -1.59 1.20 -1.79
N PHE A 55 -0.91 2.23 -1.32
CA PHE A 55 -0.25 3.19 -2.20
C PHE A 55 0.93 2.57 -2.94
N ARG A 56 1.02 2.85 -4.25
CA ARG A 56 2.06 2.30 -5.13
C ARG A 56 2.21 3.14 -6.39
N ALA A 57 3.44 3.30 -6.85
CA ALA A 57 3.74 3.90 -8.15
C ALA A 57 4.04 2.81 -9.19
N ARG A 58 3.72 3.08 -10.45
CA ARG A 58 4.05 2.18 -11.56
C ARG A 58 5.49 2.42 -12.02
N ALA A 59 6.22 1.36 -12.32
CA ALA A 59 7.52 1.47 -12.97
C ALA A 59 7.36 2.10 -14.38
N SER A 60 8.27 3.01 -14.75
CA SER A 60 8.26 3.62 -16.10
C SER A 60 8.75 2.61 -17.16
N ILE A 61 8.43 2.79 -18.45
CA ILE A 61 8.85 1.89 -19.55
C ILE A 61 9.68 2.62 -20.60
N GLY A 62 10.78 2.00 -21.04
CA GLY A 62 11.62 2.56 -22.09
C GLY A 62 12.02 4.00 -21.79
N ARG A 63 11.75 4.90 -22.73
CA ARG A 63 12.02 6.35 -22.63
C ARG A 63 10.80 7.18 -22.18
N THR A 64 9.69 6.56 -21.74
CA THR A 64 8.51 7.32 -21.32
C THR A 64 8.84 8.13 -20.08
N GLN A 65 8.63 9.44 -20.15
CA GLN A 65 8.86 10.36 -19.04
C GLN A 65 7.66 10.46 -18.10
N ASN A 66 6.63 9.61 -18.25
CA ASN A 66 5.43 9.68 -17.43
C ASN A 66 5.17 8.35 -16.72
N SER A 67 4.55 8.41 -15.55
CA SER A 67 4.04 7.26 -14.83
C SER A 67 2.79 7.62 -14.01
N GLY A 68 2.17 6.63 -13.35
CA GLY A 68 1.03 6.85 -12.47
C GLY A 68 1.23 6.24 -11.09
N ALA A 69 0.64 6.86 -10.08
CA ALA A 69 0.52 6.34 -8.72
C ALA A 69 -0.96 6.11 -8.35
N TYR A 70 -1.17 5.11 -7.51
CA TYR A 70 -2.47 4.53 -7.16
C TYR A 70 -2.49 4.23 -5.67
N GLY A 71 -3.68 4.11 -5.09
CA GLY A 71 -3.86 3.91 -3.66
C GLY A 71 -5.32 4.09 -3.27
N GLU A 72 -5.59 4.01 -1.98
CA GLU A 72 -6.92 4.18 -1.42
C GLU A 72 -6.86 5.18 -0.27
N ILE A 73 -7.85 6.07 -0.22
CA ILE A 73 -7.99 7.06 0.86
C ILE A 73 -9.39 6.92 1.44
N LEU A 74 -9.46 6.68 2.74
CA LEU A 74 -10.70 6.68 3.51
C LEU A 74 -10.63 7.83 4.51
N SER A 75 -11.70 8.60 4.64
CA SER A 75 -11.82 9.61 5.70
C SER A 75 -13.14 9.48 6.44
N THR A 76 -13.11 9.69 7.74
CA THR A 76 -14.30 9.73 8.62
C THR A 76 -15.13 11.01 8.43
N THR A 77 -14.57 12.03 7.78
CA THR A 77 -15.22 13.30 7.45
C THR A 77 -15.10 13.60 5.96
N SER A 78 -15.88 14.56 5.46
CA SER A 78 -15.80 14.97 4.06
C SER A 78 -14.52 15.76 3.85
N ASP A 79 -13.74 15.40 2.85
CA ASP A 79 -12.54 16.13 2.47
C ASP A 79 -12.32 15.99 0.96
N ARG A 80 -11.28 16.62 0.44
CA ARG A 80 -10.93 16.59 -0.97
C ARG A 80 -9.43 16.57 -1.14
N LEU A 81 -8.93 15.59 -1.88
CA LEU A 81 -7.53 15.59 -2.32
C LEU A 81 -7.40 16.62 -3.44
N ILE A 82 -6.77 17.75 -3.17
CA ILE A 82 -6.67 18.88 -4.12
C ILE A 82 -5.32 18.95 -4.83
N ARG A 83 -4.29 18.30 -4.28
CA ARG A 83 -2.97 18.30 -4.89
C ARG A 83 -2.16 17.08 -4.48
N ALA A 84 -1.31 16.62 -5.39
CA ALA A 84 -0.22 15.72 -5.09
C ALA A 84 1.10 16.33 -5.56
N SER A 85 2.22 15.94 -4.95
CA SER A 85 3.56 16.32 -5.39
C SER A 85 4.57 15.23 -5.09
N SER A 86 5.66 15.19 -5.87
CA SER A 86 6.76 14.25 -5.69
C SER A 86 8.03 14.86 -6.26
N SER A 87 9.18 14.58 -5.64
CA SER A 87 10.49 15.06 -6.08
C SER A 87 10.95 14.45 -7.41
N VAL A 88 10.36 13.33 -7.83
CA VAL A 88 10.83 12.53 -8.98
C VAL A 88 10.30 13.01 -10.34
N ALA A 89 9.41 14.00 -10.36
CA ALA A 89 8.69 14.47 -11.55
C ALA A 89 8.61 16.00 -11.59
N ASN A 90 8.56 16.58 -12.79
CA ASN A 90 8.35 18.02 -12.99
C ASN A 90 6.96 18.46 -12.57
N THR A 91 5.95 17.65 -12.86
CA THR A 91 4.54 17.98 -12.60
C THR A 91 3.82 16.74 -12.10
N VAL A 92 2.94 16.94 -11.13
CA VAL A 92 2.10 15.90 -10.54
C VAL A 92 0.66 16.38 -10.57
N GLU A 93 -0.20 15.62 -11.24
CA GLU A 93 -1.58 15.99 -11.53
C GLU A 93 -2.55 14.91 -11.03
N LEU A 94 -3.79 15.29 -10.76
CA LEU A 94 -4.86 14.37 -10.35
C LEU A 94 -5.70 14.07 -11.59
N HIS A 95 -5.72 12.82 -12.05
CA HIS A 95 -6.36 12.46 -13.31
C HIS A 95 -7.48 11.44 -13.11
N GLU A 96 -8.45 11.48 -14.01
CA GLU A 96 -9.50 10.47 -14.16
C GLU A 96 -9.51 9.88 -15.57
N HIS A 97 -10.24 8.78 -15.74
CA HIS A 97 -10.57 8.25 -17.06
C HIS A 97 -12.02 8.57 -17.38
N VAL A 98 -12.25 9.27 -18.48
CA VAL A 98 -13.59 9.56 -19.00
C VAL A 98 -13.83 8.77 -20.28
N ASN A 99 -15.05 8.29 -20.46
CA ASN A 99 -15.51 7.76 -21.74
C ASN A 99 -16.14 8.94 -22.51
N ASP A 100 -15.44 9.37 -23.54
CA ASP A 100 -15.90 10.40 -24.46
C ASP A 100 -16.24 9.74 -25.80
N ASN A 101 -17.53 9.49 -26.03
CA ASN A 101 -18.06 8.89 -27.25
C ASN A 101 -17.43 7.54 -27.65
N GLY A 102 -17.20 6.67 -26.66
CA GLY A 102 -16.57 5.36 -26.86
C GLY A 102 -15.04 5.40 -26.83
N VAL A 103 -14.44 6.58 -26.71
CA VAL A 103 -12.99 6.76 -26.58
C VAL A 103 -12.65 7.01 -25.12
N MET A 104 -11.87 6.11 -24.54
CA MET A 104 -11.30 6.31 -23.20
C MET A 104 -10.22 7.39 -23.27
N ARG A 105 -10.41 8.46 -22.49
CA ARG A 105 -9.45 9.56 -22.36
C ARG A 105 -9.06 9.74 -20.90
N MET A 106 -7.80 10.09 -20.68
CA MET A 106 -7.32 10.59 -19.39
C MET A 106 -7.50 12.11 -19.36
N ARG A 107 -8.02 12.63 -18.25
CA ARG A 107 -8.25 14.06 -18.06
C ARG A 107 -7.83 14.46 -16.65
N GLU A 108 -7.19 15.62 -16.52
CA GLU A 108 -6.93 16.24 -15.23
C GLU A 108 -8.23 16.68 -14.55
N VAL A 109 -8.30 16.49 -13.24
CA VAL A 109 -9.39 16.93 -12.36
C VAL A 109 -8.86 18.07 -11.52
N GLU A 110 -8.98 19.29 -12.03
CA GLU A 110 -8.46 20.51 -11.37
C GLU A 110 -9.08 20.74 -9.99
N ASP A 111 -10.37 20.41 -9.83
CA ASP A 111 -11.08 20.47 -8.56
C ASP A 111 -10.67 19.35 -7.58
N GLY A 112 -9.77 18.44 -7.98
CA GLY A 112 -9.34 17.33 -7.16
C GLY A 112 -10.40 16.26 -6.89
N PHE A 113 -10.09 15.32 -6.01
CA PHE A 113 -10.94 14.15 -5.74
C PHE A 113 -11.71 14.32 -4.43
N LEU A 114 -13.04 14.36 -4.52
CA LEU A 114 -13.91 14.34 -3.34
C LEU A 114 -13.80 12.99 -2.62
N ILE A 115 -13.62 13.05 -1.30
CA ILE A 115 -13.63 11.91 -0.39
C ILE A 115 -14.86 12.08 0.49
N ARG A 116 -15.89 11.26 0.26
CA ARG A 116 -17.09 11.31 1.12
C ARG A 116 -16.80 10.64 2.46
N PRO A 117 -17.44 11.10 3.56
CA PRO A 117 -17.29 10.46 4.85
C PRO A 117 -17.58 8.96 4.77
N ASN A 118 -16.64 8.16 5.24
CA ASN A 118 -16.70 6.69 5.30
C ASN A 118 -16.82 6.00 3.92
N GLU A 119 -16.55 6.71 2.82
CA GLU A 119 -16.44 6.14 1.47
C GLU A 119 -14.97 6.15 1.04
N SER A 120 -14.46 5.01 0.56
CA SER A 120 -13.08 4.93 0.08
C SER A 120 -12.96 5.56 -1.31
N LEU A 121 -12.10 6.58 -1.43
CA LEU A 121 -11.62 7.05 -2.72
C LEU A 121 -10.57 6.06 -3.24
N VAL A 122 -10.95 5.27 -4.25
CA VAL A 122 -10.09 4.28 -4.87
C VAL A 122 -9.43 4.84 -6.13
N MET A 123 -8.10 5.00 -6.08
CA MET A 123 -7.29 5.34 -7.24
C MET A 123 -6.72 4.06 -7.86
N LYS A 124 -7.07 3.78 -9.11
CA LYS A 124 -6.69 2.58 -9.84
C LYS A 124 -6.50 2.85 -11.33
N PRO A 125 -5.77 1.99 -12.05
CA PRO A 125 -5.66 2.07 -13.50
C PRO A 125 -7.05 2.02 -14.16
N GLY A 126 -7.28 2.91 -15.14
CA GLY A 126 -8.58 3.05 -15.78
C GLY A 126 -9.63 3.84 -14.98
N GLY A 127 -9.27 4.40 -13.81
CA GLY A 127 -10.10 5.30 -13.01
C GLY A 127 -9.32 6.53 -12.54
N TYR A 128 -9.58 6.98 -11.31
CA TYR A 128 -8.77 8.02 -10.67
C TYR A 128 -7.34 7.56 -10.45
N HIS A 129 -6.38 8.46 -10.64
CA HIS A 129 -4.97 8.21 -10.39
C HIS A 129 -4.18 9.50 -10.28
N ILE A 130 -2.98 9.40 -9.71
CA ILE A 130 -2.02 10.51 -9.65
C ILE A 130 -1.07 10.35 -10.84
N MET A 131 -1.02 11.33 -11.72
CA MET A 131 -0.17 11.32 -12.90
C MET A 131 1.16 12.01 -12.58
N LEU A 132 2.28 11.33 -12.82
CA LEU A 132 3.65 11.83 -12.69
C LEU A 132 4.16 12.18 -14.08
N ILE A 133 4.40 13.45 -14.36
CA ILE A 133 4.75 13.96 -15.70
C ILE A 133 6.16 14.54 -15.67
N GLY A 134 6.96 14.19 -16.68
CA GLY A 134 8.34 14.70 -16.80
C GLY A 134 9.24 14.15 -15.70
N LEU A 135 9.28 12.82 -15.56
CA LEU A 135 10.16 12.09 -14.65
C LEU A 135 11.62 12.47 -14.91
N HIS A 136 12.35 12.85 -13.85
CA HIS A 136 13.79 13.16 -13.93
C HIS A 136 14.61 11.91 -14.16
N GLU A 137 14.15 10.79 -13.58
CA GLU A 137 14.78 9.49 -13.70
C GLU A 137 13.75 8.39 -13.96
N ARG A 138 14.24 7.29 -14.53
CA ARG A 138 13.43 6.09 -14.76
C ARG A 138 13.02 5.47 -13.42
N LEU A 139 11.73 5.43 -13.13
CA LEU A 139 11.18 4.67 -12.00
C LEU A 139 11.42 3.16 -12.18
N LYS A 140 12.23 2.57 -11.30
CA LYS A 140 12.59 1.14 -11.31
C LYS A 140 11.72 0.38 -10.31
N ALA A 141 11.26 -0.81 -10.69
CA ALA A 141 10.51 -1.64 -9.76
C ALA A 141 11.36 -2.05 -8.55
N ASN A 142 10.70 -2.32 -7.43
CA ASN A 142 11.32 -2.66 -6.15
C ASN A 142 12.20 -1.54 -5.57
N THR A 143 11.96 -0.29 -5.96
CA THR A 143 12.43 0.91 -5.24
C THR A 143 11.21 1.71 -4.73
N SER A 144 11.41 2.88 -4.13
CA SER A 144 10.32 3.73 -3.63
C SER A 144 10.49 5.18 -4.10
N ILE A 145 9.40 5.95 -4.05
CA ILE A 145 9.39 7.40 -4.28
C ILE A 145 8.66 8.11 -3.15
N ASP A 146 8.98 9.38 -2.93
CA ASP A 146 8.19 10.27 -2.10
C ASP A 146 6.88 10.65 -2.82
N LEU A 147 5.81 10.80 -2.05
CA LEU A 147 4.54 11.33 -2.52
C LEU A 147 3.90 12.14 -1.40
N SER A 148 3.69 13.42 -1.63
CA SER A 148 2.97 14.30 -0.70
C SER A 148 1.55 14.55 -1.22
N LEU A 149 0.56 14.43 -0.33
CA LEU A 149 -0.85 14.59 -0.63
C LEU A 149 -1.43 15.73 0.19
N LYS A 150 -1.96 16.76 -0.47
CA LYS A 150 -2.57 17.92 0.16
C LYS A 150 -4.08 17.90 0.01
N PHE A 151 -4.75 18.11 1.12
CA PHE A 151 -6.20 18.09 1.24
C PHE A 151 -6.78 19.50 1.39
N GLU A 152 -8.04 19.68 1.00
CA GLU A 152 -8.77 20.94 1.14
C GLU A 152 -8.91 21.39 2.59
N SER A 153 -8.97 20.43 3.54
CA SER A 153 -8.90 20.70 4.98
C SER A 153 -7.60 21.38 5.45
N GLY A 154 -6.59 21.50 4.57
CA GLY A 154 -5.26 22.03 4.90
C GLY A 154 -4.26 20.95 5.36
N ARG A 155 -4.73 19.71 5.55
CA ARG A 155 -3.85 18.58 5.88
C ARG A 155 -2.89 18.26 4.74
N THR A 156 -1.68 17.87 5.10
CA THR A 156 -0.67 17.34 4.18
C THR A 156 -0.15 16.04 4.74
N VAL A 157 -0.10 15.00 3.91
CA VAL A 157 0.40 13.68 4.29
C VAL A 157 1.53 13.28 3.35
N ASP A 158 2.71 13.07 3.91
CA ASP A 158 3.88 12.60 3.18
C ASP A 158 3.97 11.08 3.26
N LEU A 159 4.15 10.45 2.11
CA LEU A 159 4.21 9.02 1.93
C LEU A 159 5.53 8.62 1.27
N LEU A 160 6.04 7.47 1.65
CA LEU A 160 7.05 6.75 0.88
C LEU A 160 6.38 5.53 0.23
N ILE A 161 6.22 5.55 -1.08
CA ILE A 161 5.41 4.55 -1.79
C ILE A 161 6.30 3.63 -2.65
N PRO A 162 6.05 2.30 -2.65
CA PRO A 162 6.80 1.36 -3.45
C PRO A 162 6.49 1.52 -4.95
N ILE A 163 7.49 1.25 -5.79
CA ILE A 163 7.35 1.15 -7.24
C ILE A 163 7.15 -0.30 -7.62
N VAL A 164 6.02 -0.60 -8.26
CA VAL A 164 5.65 -1.94 -8.69
C VAL A 164 5.87 -2.14 -10.19
N SER A 165 6.25 -3.37 -10.55
CA SER A 165 6.40 -3.78 -11.96
C SER A 165 5.06 -3.81 -12.69
N ILE A 166 5.11 -3.63 -14.01
CA ILE A 166 3.95 -3.69 -14.91
C ILE A 166 3.43 -5.11 -15.11
N LYS A 167 4.07 -6.14 -14.54
CA LYS A 167 3.75 -7.54 -14.85
C LYS A 167 2.35 -7.91 -14.32
N LYS A 168 1.40 -7.88 -15.26
CA LYS A 168 0.03 -8.43 -15.26
C LYS A 168 -0.83 -8.06 -14.04
N MET A 169 -1.48 -6.90 -14.12
CA MET A 169 -2.82 -6.77 -13.54
C MET A 169 -3.76 -7.62 -14.39
N HIS A 170 -3.97 -8.87 -13.99
CA HIS A 170 -5.04 -9.68 -14.55
C HIS A 170 -6.37 -9.12 -14.03
N HIS A 171 -7.26 -8.82 -14.96
CA HIS A 171 -8.71 -8.75 -14.72
C HIS A 171 -9.22 -10.07 -14.17
#